data_AF-A0A194QKD1-F1
#
_entry.id   AF-A0A194QKD1-F1
#
_cell.length_a   1.000
_cell.length_b   1.000
_cell.length_c   1.000
_cell.angle_alpha   90.00
_cell.angle_beta   90.00
_cell.angle_gamma   90.00
#
_symmetry.space_group_name_H-M   'P 1'
#
loop_
_entity.id
_entity.type
_entity.pdbx_description
1 polymer ?
#
loop_
_entity_poly.entity_id
_entity_poly.type
_entity_poly.pdbx_seq_one_letter_code
_entity_poly.pdbx_strand_id
1 'polypeptide(L)'
;MSRELLFAVCVLPLGSLSGLLSKPCSAQTADSGEQKASRRLMENNDVVEYMLMWNRDSYHPYVLMLGNCIMSWISLLVTILSLYLVTCEVMVDDRNSKWRENNELLKNVDGYYNKLARRTTDVTNKQKRFMSVLSLALSYNALSDMPTSLQRVQEAVTWTRAQLYKPADALGGETAASLALLRAAIDQPINDIKASCLPNTEEDECLRKLRMYREVNFEQCFEYDRNLELYEKAKNFFNDPQFIDFYKDITEISDNDDEVALSYFINIAMQVIGKVITILALFVACYNAMKTDRNDQSGKNNHMLKNFDAFYLMLPTTTSEAKIKNKRFVAVLSSALVFYSNSNASERIDRVREAVNKTKAELRQPADALAGQMRAYLTQLRDVIDQPINDVKASCSPRTSQSDCDNALRKYHRMNKEKCNEYDKNLEVYEKSRHFFGGTEFDRFMKTVSEIFENGDEMALAFFVDMVLVEFIDLVKEGRSLYRMLAFNNYRCYVGNVALF
;
A
#
# COMPACT_ATOMS: atom_id res chain seq x y z
N MET A 1 -6.63 9.55 41.66
CA MET A 1 -5.19 9.39 41.92
C MET A 1 -4.61 8.40 40.93
N SER A 2 -3.36 8.60 40.50
CA SER A 2 -2.49 7.62 39.82
C SER A 2 -3.09 6.79 38.66
N ARG A 3 -2.99 7.33 37.43
CA ARG A 3 -2.87 6.53 36.20
C ARG A 3 -1.39 6.22 35.97
N GLU A 4 -0.91 5.08 36.41
CA GLU A 4 0.38 4.49 36.00
C GLU A 4 0.23 2.97 35.94
N LEU A 5 1.16 2.29 35.26
CA LEU A 5 1.20 0.84 34.95
C LEU A 5 0.25 0.35 33.84
N LEU A 6 0.72 0.48 32.59
CA LEU A 6 0.64 -0.57 31.56
C LEU A 6 1.73 -0.32 30.51
N PHE A 7 2.98 -0.58 30.91
CA PHE A 7 4.15 -0.65 30.04
C PHE A 7 4.83 -2.01 30.22
N ALA A 8 5.51 -2.47 29.16
CA ALA A 8 6.31 -3.70 29.07
C ALA A 8 5.58 -5.05 28.81
N VAL A 9 5.07 -5.24 27.59
CA VAL A 9 5.24 -6.52 26.84
C VAL A 9 5.50 -6.24 25.35
N CYS A 10 6.73 -5.84 24.99
CA CYS A 10 7.16 -5.74 23.59
C CYS A 10 8.67 -6.04 23.42
N VAL A 11 9.21 -6.96 24.23
CA VAL A 11 10.55 -7.51 24.05
C VAL A 11 10.51 -9.01 24.35
N LEU A 12 10.77 -9.84 23.33
CA LEU A 12 11.20 -11.23 23.49
C LEU A 12 12.42 -11.47 22.60
N PRO A 13 13.58 -11.86 23.17
CA PRO A 13 14.76 -12.21 22.38
C PRO A 13 14.68 -13.69 21.97
N LEU A 14 14.89 -13.99 20.69
CA LEU A 14 15.22 -15.34 20.23
C LEU A 14 16.72 -15.43 19.96
N GLY A 15 17.47 -15.73 21.03
CA GLY A 15 18.89 -16.04 20.97
C GLY A 15 19.14 -17.53 20.75
N SER A 16 20.00 -17.83 19.77
CA SER A 16 20.89 -19.01 19.69
C SER A 16 20.38 -20.39 20.16
N LEU A 17 20.24 -21.31 19.21
CA LEU A 17 20.53 -22.73 19.44
C LEU A 17 21.14 -23.36 18.19
N SER A 18 22.47 -23.41 18.16
CA SER A 18 23.28 -24.00 17.09
C SER A 18 24.01 -25.23 17.61
N GLY A 19 23.89 -26.38 16.94
CA GLY A 19 24.81 -27.50 17.12
C GLY A 19 24.23 -28.88 16.80
N LEU A 20 25.04 -29.69 16.09
CA LEU A 20 24.91 -31.16 15.87
C LEU A 20 23.71 -31.56 14.96
N LEU A 21 23.78 -32.40 13.91
CA LEU A 21 24.78 -33.20 13.16
C LEU A 21 24.13 -33.48 11.75
N SER A 22 24.77 -33.91 10.65
CA SER A 22 26.17 -34.21 10.27
C SER A 22 26.32 -34.34 8.74
N LYS A 23 27.52 -34.07 8.18
CA LYS A 23 28.01 -34.63 6.89
C LYS A 23 28.62 -36.04 7.16
N PRO A 24 28.96 -36.89 6.16
CA PRO A 24 29.08 -36.66 4.71
C PRO A 24 28.49 -37.77 3.79
N CYS A 25 28.57 -37.60 2.46
CA CYS A 25 29.20 -38.59 1.56
C CYS A 25 29.46 -38.00 0.16
N SER A 26 30.34 -38.65 -0.62
CA SER A 26 31.00 -38.09 -1.81
C SER A 26 31.24 -39.11 -2.93
N ALA A 27 31.10 -38.69 -4.19
CA ALA A 27 31.75 -39.21 -5.41
C ALA A 27 31.53 -38.14 -6.51
N GLN A 28 32.49 -37.63 -7.32
CA GLN A 28 33.51 -38.26 -8.19
C GLN A 28 32.88 -39.22 -9.23
N THR A 29 33.17 -39.19 -10.54
CA THR A 29 34.03 -38.37 -11.44
C THR A 29 33.59 -38.71 -12.89
N ALA A 30 33.56 -37.76 -13.84
CA ALA A 30 34.49 -37.62 -14.99
C ALA A 30 33.63 -37.35 -16.25
N ASP A 31 34.06 -36.85 -17.40
CA ASP A 31 35.14 -35.97 -17.91
C ASP A 31 35.01 -36.03 -19.47
N SER A 32 35.68 -35.16 -20.22
CA SER A 32 35.61 -34.95 -21.69
C SER A 32 34.29 -34.33 -22.22
N GLY A 33 34.30 -33.45 -23.24
CA GLY A 33 35.41 -32.82 -23.96
C GLY A 33 34.90 -31.94 -25.12
N GLU A 34 35.68 -30.91 -25.47
CA GLU A 34 35.77 -30.14 -26.76
C GLU A 34 34.87 -30.52 -27.98
N GLN A 35 34.43 -29.63 -28.91
CA GLN A 35 34.88 -28.29 -29.33
C GLN A 35 33.87 -27.60 -30.31
N LYS A 36 33.89 -26.26 -30.40
CA LYS A 36 33.69 -25.36 -31.59
C LYS A 36 32.49 -25.48 -32.60
N ALA A 37 31.67 -24.44 -32.58
CA ALA A 37 31.45 -23.41 -33.65
C ALA A 37 30.86 -23.70 -35.06
N SER A 38 29.69 -23.10 -35.37
CA SER A 38 29.37 -22.21 -36.54
C SER A 38 27.84 -21.98 -36.63
N ARG A 39 27.28 -20.76 -36.60
CA ARG A 39 27.12 -19.71 -37.65
C ARG A 39 26.16 -20.03 -38.83
N ARG A 40 24.96 -19.43 -38.74
CA ARG A 40 24.18 -18.66 -39.77
C ARG A 40 23.50 -19.36 -40.97
N LEU A 41 22.50 -18.60 -41.48
CA LEU A 41 21.66 -18.74 -42.69
C LEU A 41 20.47 -19.71 -42.52
N MET A 42 19.20 -19.29 -42.56
CA MET A 42 18.40 -18.46 -43.51
C MET A 42 17.71 -19.27 -44.62
N GLU A 43 16.39 -19.10 -44.65
CA GLU A 43 15.51 -19.04 -45.84
C GLU A 43 15.09 -20.33 -46.58
N ASN A 44 13.79 -20.64 -46.40
CA ASN A 44 12.75 -20.64 -47.44
C ASN A 44 12.44 -21.88 -48.32
N ASN A 45 11.13 -22.19 -48.27
CA ASN A 45 10.21 -22.52 -49.37
C ASN A 45 9.91 -23.98 -49.80
N ASP A 46 8.64 -24.31 -49.57
CA ASP A 46 7.64 -24.82 -50.52
C ASP A 46 7.61 -26.28 -51.03
N VAL A 47 6.58 -26.98 -50.53
CA VAL A 47 5.46 -27.61 -51.27
C VAL A 47 5.75 -28.27 -52.64
N VAL A 48 5.41 -29.56 -52.77
CA VAL A 48 4.42 -30.11 -53.74
C VAL A 48 4.23 -31.63 -53.54
N GLU A 49 2.99 -32.10 -53.67
CA GLU A 49 2.61 -33.53 -53.66
C GLU A 49 3.06 -34.27 -54.92
N TYR A 50 3.28 -35.59 -54.83
CA TYR A 50 3.04 -36.49 -55.97
C TYR A 50 2.50 -37.86 -55.53
N MET A 51 1.25 -38.14 -55.89
CA MET A 51 0.75 -39.52 -56.00
C MET A 51 1.29 -40.17 -57.27
N LEU A 52 1.80 -41.40 -57.16
CA LEU A 52 1.85 -42.34 -58.27
C LEU A 52 1.36 -43.71 -57.81
N MET A 53 0.16 -44.09 -58.26
CA MET A 53 -0.24 -45.50 -58.28
C MET A 53 0.57 -46.20 -59.37
N TRP A 54 1.10 -47.39 -59.09
CA TRP A 54 1.08 -48.49 -60.08
C TRP A 54 1.05 -49.85 -59.38
N ASN A 55 0.54 -50.82 -60.13
CA ASN A 55 -0.30 -51.92 -59.67
C ASN A 55 0.47 -53.22 -59.30
N ARG A 56 -0.26 -54.13 -58.64
CA ARG A 56 -0.17 -55.61 -58.64
C ARG A 56 0.76 -56.39 -57.68
N ASP A 57 0.04 -57.20 -56.90
CA ASP A 57 0.21 -58.65 -56.69
C ASP A 57 1.21 -59.18 -55.64
N SER A 58 0.61 -59.43 -54.46
CA SER A 58 0.69 -60.68 -53.69
C SER A 58 1.67 -60.80 -52.51
N TYR A 59 1.10 -61.38 -51.44
CA TYR A 59 1.68 -62.10 -50.29
C TYR A 59 1.69 -61.46 -48.88
N HIS A 60 1.00 -62.22 -48.00
CA HIS A 60 1.03 -62.30 -46.53
C HIS A 60 0.39 -61.23 -45.61
N PRO A 61 -0.68 -61.58 -44.87
CA PRO A 61 -1.40 -60.67 -43.97
C PRO A 61 -0.75 -60.48 -42.58
N TYR A 62 0.42 -61.07 -42.31
CA TYR A 62 1.04 -61.06 -40.97
C TYR A 62 1.84 -59.78 -40.64
N VAL A 63 2.18 -58.95 -41.64
CA VAL A 63 2.96 -57.71 -41.43
C VAL A 63 2.08 -56.55 -40.94
N LEU A 64 0.82 -56.49 -41.40
CA LEU A 64 -0.12 -55.41 -41.06
C LEU A 64 -0.58 -55.41 -39.60
N MET A 65 -0.59 -56.58 -38.93
CA MET A 65 -1.01 -56.67 -37.53
C MET A 65 0.11 -56.20 -36.56
N LEU A 66 1.37 -56.52 -36.88
CA LEU A 66 2.52 -56.02 -36.12
C LEU A 66 2.72 -54.51 -36.28
N GLY A 67 2.56 -53.98 -37.50
CA GLY A 67 2.63 -52.53 -37.76
C GLY A 67 1.62 -51.73 -36.93
N ASN A 68 0.37 -52.19 -36.86
CA ASN A 68 -0.68 -51.48 -36.11
C ASN A 68 -0.50 -51.56 -34.58
N CYS A 69 0.00 -52.67 -34.04
CA CYS A 69 0.38 -52.73 -32.63
C CYS A 69 1.58 -51.81 -32.33
N ILE A 70 2.65 -51.85 -33.13
CA ILE A 70 3.84 -51.02 -32.91
C ILE A 70 3.51 -49.52 -33.04
N MET A 71 2.72 -49.12 -34.04
CA MET A 71 2.26 -47.73 -34.18
C MET A 71 1.32 -47.30 -33.04
N SER A 72 0.51 -48.20 -32.49
CA SER A 72 -0.30 -47.92 -31.29
C SER A 72 0.56 -47.75 -30.05
N TRP A 73 1.58 -48.59 -29.83
CA TRP A 73 2.53 -48.43 -28.72
C TRP A 73 3.43 -47.21 -28.87
N ILE A 74 3.87 -46.86 -30.07
CA ILE A 74 4.61 -45.62 -30.34
C ILE A 74 3.71 -44.40 -30.14
N SER A 75 2.46 -44.42 -30.60
CA SER A 75 1.49 -43.35 -30.35
C SER A 75 1.19 -43.21 -28.86
N LEU A 76 1.04 -44.32 -28.13
CA LEU A 76 0.90 -44.33 -26.67
C LEU A 76 2.16 -43.80 -25.97
N LEU A 77 3.37 -44.21 -26.38
CA LEU A 77 4.63 -43.69 -25.84
C LEU A 77 4.81 -42.22 -26.14
N VAL A 78 4.48 -41.75 -27.35
CA VAL A 78 4.53 -40.33 -27.72
C VAL A 78 3.46 -39.54 -26.98
N THR A 79 2.28 -40.11 -26.71
CA THR A 79 1.24 -39.47 -25.88
C THR A 79 1.64 -39.44 -24.41
N ILE A 80 2.29 -40.49 -23.89
CA ILE A 80 2.84 -40.52 -22.52
C ILE A 80 4.06 -39.60 -22.40
N LEU A 81 4.93 -39.53 -23.40
CA LEU A 81 6.08 -38.61 -23.44
C LEU A 81 5.63 -37.16 -23.62
N SER A 82 4.62 -36.88 -24.44
CA SER A 82 4.06 -35.52 -24.56
C SER A 82 3.21 -35.15 -23.33
N LEU A 83 2.53 -36.10 -22.68
CA LEU A 83 1.98 -35.88 -21.34
C LEU A 83 3.10 -35.59 -20.34
N TYR A 84 4.19 -36.36 -20.30
CA TYR A 84 5.33 -36.10 -19.41
C TYR A 84 6.09 -34.81 -19.76
N LEU A 85 6.15 -34.39 -21.03
CA LEU A 85 6.79 -33.14 -21.46
C LEU A 85 5.86 -31.91 -21.36
N VAL A 86 4.56 -32.11 -21.14
CA VAL A 86 3.56 -31.06 -20.88
C VAL A 86 3.19 -31.00 -19.39
N THR A 87 3.36 -32.08 -18.62
CA THR A 87 3.23 -32.11 -17.15
C THR A 87 4.55 -31.98 -16.41
N CYS A 88 5.69 -32.22 -17.07
CA CYS A 88 6.85 -31.36 -16.85
C CYS A 88 6.55 -30.00 -17.50
N GLU A 89 5.73 -29.19 -16.79
CA GLU A 89 6.24 -27.86 -16.49
C GLU A 89 7.69 -28.07 -16.07
N VAL A 90 8.63 -27.53 -16.85
CA VAL A 90 9.96 -27.30 -16.34
C VAL A 90 9.70 -26.44 -15.11
N MET A 91 9.81 -27.03 -13.91
CA MET A 91 10.06 -26.26 -12.71
C MET A 91 11.40 -25.60 -13.00
N VAL A 92 11.30 -24.38 -13.56
CA VAL A 92 12.40 -23.45 -13.59
C VAL A 92 12.69 -23.26 -12.12
N ASP A 93 13.74 -23.93 -11.63
CA ASP A 93 14.16 -23.81 -10.24
C ASP A 93 14.24 -22.32 -9.94
N ASP A 94 13.30 -21.84 -9.11
CA ASP A 94 13.11 -20.41 -8.87
C ASP A 94 14.47 -19.85 -8.45
N ARG A 95 15.03 -18.96 -9.28
CA ARG A 95 16.41 -18.50 -9.10
C ARG A 95 16.57 -17.55 -7.92
N ASN A 96 15.47 -17.27 -7.22
CA ASN A 96 15.39 -16.60 -5.94
C ASN A 96 14.24 -17.15 -5.09
N SER A 97 14.36 -17.12 -3.76
CA SER A 97 13.26 -17.57 -2.87
C SER A 97 12.16 -16.52 -2.71
N LYS A 98 12.48 -15.24 -2.96
CA LYS A 98 11.63 -14.08 -2.63
C LYS A 98 10.32 -14.07 -3.37
N TRP A 99 10.31 -14.45 -4.66
CA TRP A 99 9.08 -14.55 -5.43
C TRP A 99 8.10 -15.58 -4.86
N ARG A 100 8.61 -16.77 -4.48
CA ARG A 100 7.81 -17.88 -3.95
C ARG A 100 7.22 -17.54 -2.58
N GLU A 101 8.05 -17.08 -1.64
CA GLU A 101 7.60 -16.62 -0.31
C GLU A 101 6.48 -15.58 -0.41
N ASN A 102 6.58 -14.66 -1.37
CA ASN A 102 5.63 -13.57 -1.61
C ASN A 102 4.29 -14.06 -2.18
N ASN A 103 4.31 -15.06 -3.06
CA ASN A 103 3.11 -15.68 -3.63
C ASN A 103 2.38 -16.57 -2.63
N GLU A 104 3.12 -17.30 -1.78
CA GLU A 104 2.54 -18.09 -0.69
C GLU A 104 1.80 -17.19 0.32
N LEU A 105 2.41 -16.06 0.70
CA LEU A 105 1.78 -15.06 1.56
C LEU A 105 0.46 -14.57 0.96
N LEU A 106 0.48 -14.15 -0.31
CA LEU A 106 -0.73 -13.69 -1.01
C LEU A 106 -1.82 -14.77 -1.04
N LYS A 107 -1.47 -16.00 -1.43
CA LYS A 107 -2.39 -17.14 -1.50
C LYS A 107 -3.04 -17.43 -0.16
N ASN A 108 -2.29 -17.36 0.94
CA ASN A 108 -2.76 -17.72 2.27
C ASN A 108 -3.58 -16.57 2.91
N VAL A 109 -3.18 -15.31 2.74
CA VAL A 109 -3.95 -14.12 3.16
C VAL A 109 -5.27 -14.02 2.40
N ASP A 110 -5.21 -14.03 1.06
CA ASP A 110 -6.40 -13.88 0.23
C ASP A 110 -7.31 -15.12 0.34
N GLY A 111 -6.74 -16.31 0.57
CA GLY A 111 -7.48 -17.53 0.88
C GLY A 111 -8.33 -17.37 2.14
N TYR A 112 -7.71 -17.02 3.27
CA TYR A 112 -8.42 -16.82 4.55
C TYR A 112 -9.46 -15.69 4.44
N TYR A 113 -9.08 -14.55 3.84
CA TYR A 113 -9.96 -13.40 3.65
C TYR A 113 -11.20 -13.73 2.80
N ASN A 114 -11.07 -14.58 1.77
CA ASN A 114 -12.21 -14.96 0.93
C ASN A 114 -13.21 -15.89 1.62
N LYS A 115 -12.79 -16.59 2.67
CA LYS A 115 -13.64 -17.46 3.51
C LYS A 115 -14.42 -16.75 4.60
N LEU A 116 -14.17 -15.46 4.85
CA LEU A 116 -15.01 -14.65 5.73
C LEU A 116 -16.29 -14.20 4.99
N ALA A 117 -17.39 -14.11 5.73
CA ALA A 117 -18.58 -13.41 5.24
C ALA A 117 -18.31 -11.90 5.19
N ARG A 118 -18.58 -11.27 4.04
CA ARG A 118 -18.26 -9.86 3.76
C ARG A 118 -19.42 -9.06 3.18
N ARG A 119 -20.52 -9.73 2.85
CA ARG A 119 -21.70 -9.14 2.20
C ARG A 119 -22.96 -9.73 2.81
N THR A 120 -24.06 -8.99 2.75
CA THR A 120 -25.40 -9.46 3.11
C THR A 120 -25.88 -10.65 2.28
N THR A 121 -25.23 -10.94 1.14
CA THR A 121 -25.44 -12.15 0.33
C THR A 121 -24.75 -13.41 0.89
N ASP A 122 -23.80 -13.27 1.82
CA ASP A 122 -23.07 -14.39 2.43
C ASP A 122 -23.82 -14.98 3.65
N VAL A 123 -24.95 -14.40 4.06
CA VAL A 123 -25.66 -14.69 5.32
C VAL A 123 -26.14 -16.15 5.43
N THR A 124 -26.40 -16.82 4.31
CA THR A 124 -26.81 -18.24 4.25
C THR A 124 -25.64 -19.22 4.02
N ASN A 125 -24.42 -18.73 3.80
CA ASN A 125 -23.26 -19.58 3.55
C ASN A 125 -22.70 -20.12 4.88
N LYS A 126 -22.91 -21.41 5.15
CA LYS A 126 -22.47 -22.08 6.38
C LYS A 126 -20.96 -21.99 6.60
N GLN A 127 -20.15 -22.31 5.59
CA GLN A 127 -18.68 -22.22 5.66
C GLN A 127 -18.20 -20.82 6.07
N LYS A 128 -18.78 -19.79 5.46
CA LYS A 128 -18.46 -18.40 5.81
C LYS A 128 -18.96 -18.01 7.19
N ARG A 129 -20.12 -18.49 7.63
CA ARG A 129 -20.63 -18.28 9.00
C ARG A 129 -19.71 -18.93 10.04
N PHE A 130 -19.36 -20.19 9.85
CA PHE A 130 -18.41 -20.94 10.69
C PHE A 130 -17.08 -20.18 10.83
N MET A 131 -16.51 -19.75 9.70
CA MET A 131 -15.25 -19.00 9.67
C MET A 131 -15.37 -17.63 10.37
N SER A 132 -16.50 -16.92 10.20
CA SER A 132 -16.78 -15.67 10.92
C SER A 132 -16.89 -15.88 12.44
N VAL A 133 -17.61 -16.91 12.89
CA VAL A 133 -17.78 -17.23 14.33
C VAL A 133 -16.44 -17.60 14.97
N LEU A 134 -15.68 -18.48 14.30
CA LEU A 134 -14.34 -18.86 14.74
C LEU A 134 -13.43 -17.64 14.84
N SER A 135 -13.39 -16.79 13.81
CA SER A 135 -12.59 -15.56 13.79
C SER A 135 -12.96 -14.57 14.88
N LEU A 136 -14.24 -14.46 15.24
CA LEU A 136 -14.70 -13.58 16.31
C LEU A 136 -14.24 -14.08 17.70
N ALA A 137 -14.35 -15.39 17.97
CA ALA A 137 -13.85 -15.99 19.21
C ALA A 137 -12.32 -15.83 19.34
N LEU A 138 -11.61 -16.01 18.23
CA LEU A 138 -10.17 -15.83 18.15
C LEU A 138 -9.76 -14.38 18.44
N SER A 139 -10.50 -13.40 17.91
CA SER A 139 -10.29 -11.98 18.19
C SER A 139 -10.54 -11.64 19.67
N TYR A 140 -11.65 -12.07 20.26
CA TYR A 140 -11.91 -11.82 21.69
C TYR A 140 -10.86 -12.48 22.61
N ASN A 141 -10.38 -13.67 22.29
CA ASN A 141 -9.35 -14.36 23.07
C ASN A 141 -8.00 -13.62 23.07
N ALA A 142 -7.67 -12.98 21.96
CA ALA A 142 -6.43 -12.23 21.80
C ALA A 142 -6.49 -10.81 22.40
N LEU A 143 -7.69 -10.22 22.46
CA LEU A 143 -7.96 -8.92 23.08
C LEU A 143 -8.33 -9.01 24.58
N SER A 144 -8.42 -10.22 25.15
CA SER A 144 -8.77 -10.42 26.55
C SER A 144 -7.59 -10.13 27.49
N ASP A 145 -7.80 -9.22 28.43
CA ASP A 145 -6.87 -8.86 29.51
C ASP A 145 -6.81 -9.92 30.64
N MET A 146 -7.52 -11.05 30.52
CA MET A 146 -7.56 -12.05 31.58
C MET A 146 -6.20 -12.75 31.77
N PRO A 147 -5.73 -12.96 33.01
CA PRO A 147 -4.34 -13.32 33.29
C PRO A 147 -3.96 -14.78 32.95
N THR A 148 -4.95 -15.65 32.70
CA THR A 148 -4.71 -17.06 32.35
C THR A 148 -5.36 -17.45 31.04
N SER A 149 -4.73 -18.35 30.28
CA SER A 149 -5.25 -18.77 28.97
C SER A 149 -6.65 -19.40 29.06
N LEU A 150 -6.93 -20.14 30.13
CA LEU A 150 -8.25 -20.74 30.36
C LEU A 150 -9.33 -19.66 30.54
N GLN A 151 -9.04 -18.60 31.31
CA GLN A 151 -9.97 -17.49 31.51
C GLN A 151 -10.20 -16.69 30.22
N ARG A 152 -9.16 -16.42 29.42
CA ARG A 152 -9.30 -15.76 28.12
C ARG A 152 -10.19 -16.55 27.15
N VAL A 153 -10.01 -17.88 27.10
CA VAL A 153 -10.86 -18.78 26.28
C VAL A 153 -12.30 -18.78 26.78
N GLN A 154 -12.53 -18.88 28.09
CA GLN A 154 -13.88 -18.83 28.68
C GLN A 154 -14.59 -17.50 28.40
N GLU A 155 -13.87 -16.39 28.52
CA GLU A 155 -14.38 -15.06 28.15
C GLU A 155 -14.71 -15.01 26.66
N ALA A 156 -13.78 -15.37 25.78
CA ALA A 156 -13.97 -15.35 24.34
C ALA A 156 -15.17 -16.17 23.86
N VAL A 157 -15.38 -17.38 24.41
CA VAL A 157 -16.58 -18.18 24.13
C VAL A 157 -17.85 -17.46 24.59
N THR A 158 -17.84 -16.89 25.80
CA THR A 158 -19.00 -16.20 26.38
C THR A 158 -19.41 -15.00 25.56
N TRP A 159 -18.44 -14.15 25.19
CA TRP A 159 -18.66 -12.97 24.37
C TRP A 159 -19.08 -13.34 22.94
N THR A 160 -18.48 -14.37 22.33
CA THR A 160 -18.88 -14.82 20.98
C THR A 160 -20.30 -15.38 20.97
N ARG A 161 -20.67 -16.22 21.94
CA ARG A 161 -22.06 -16.73 22.09
C ARG A 161 -23.07 -15.59 22.19
N ALA A 162 -22.75 -14.54 22.94
CA ALA A 162 -23.59 -13.36 23.05
C ALA A 162 -23.79 -12.60 21.72
N GLN A 163 -22.94 -12.81 20.71
CA GLN A 163 -23.06 -12.18 19.38
C GLN A 163 -23.74 -13.06 18.32
N LEU A 164 -23.93 -14.38 18.53
CA LEU A 164 -24.38 -15.32 17.48
C LEU A 164 -25.74 -15.00 16.83
N TYR A 165 -26.57 -14.16 17.47
CA TYR A 165 -27.81 -13.63 16.89
C TYR A 165 -27.58 -12.75 15.65
N LYS A 166 -26.35 -12.27 15.43
CA LYS A 166 -25.96 -11.44 14.29
C LYS A 166 -25.82 -12.27 13.00
N PRO A 167 -25.97 -11.62 11.82
CA PRO A 167 -25.68 -12.25 10.54
C PRO A 167 -24.16 -12.47 10.36
N ALA A 168 -23.78 -13.40 9.48
CA ALA A 168 -22.40 -13.88 9.33
C ALA A 168 -21.39 -12.78 8.95
N ASP A 169 -21.81 -11.80 8.15
CA ASP A 169 -21.03 -10.63 7.73
C ASP A 169 -20.80 -9.64 8.87
N ALA A 170 -21.77 -9.47 9.77
CA ALA A 170 -21.58 -8.68 10.99
C ALA A 170 -20.70 -9.39 12.04
N LEU A 171 -20.62 -10.73 12.01
CA LEU A 171 -19.71 -11.51 12.87
C LEU A 171 -18.26 -11.48 12.36
N GLY A 172 -18.07 -11.61 11.04
CA GLY A 172 -16.73 -11.64 10.41
C GLY A 172 -16.17 -10.28 9.99
N GLY A 173 -17.01 -9.24 9.97
CA GLY A 173 -16.70 -7.96 9.33
C GLY A 173 -15.48 -7.24 9.90
N GLU A 174 -15.26 -7.29 11.21
CA GLU A 174 -14.11 -6.65 11.87
C GLU A 174 -12.78 -7.37 11.53
N THR A 175 -12.80 -8.70 11.49
CA THR A 175 -11.64 -9.51 11.04
C THR A 175 -11.38 -9.31 9.54
N ALA A 176 -12.44 -9.21 8.73
CA ALA A 176 -12.33 -8.95 7.30
C ALA A 176 -11.76 -7.56 7.01
N ALA A 177 -12.22 -6.52 7.73
CA ALA A 177 -11.67 -5.16 7.63
C ALA A 177 -10.20 -5.12 8.05
N SER A 178 -9.85 -5.84 9.14
CA SER A 178 -8.47 -5.99 9.62
C SER A 178 -7.54 -6.63 8.58
N LEU A 179 -7.98 -7.71 7.93
CA LEU A 179 -7.23 -8.36 6.86
C LEU A 179 -7.10 -7.48 5.61
N ALA A 180 -8.13 -6.71 5.27
CA ALA A 180 -8.06 -5.75 4.16
C ALA A 180 -7.05 -4.62 4.44
N LEU A 181 -7.00 -4.10 5.67
CA LEU A 181 -6.00 -3.12 6.11
C LEU A 181 -4.58 -3.71 6.07
N LEU A 182 -4.39 -4.93 6.58
CA LEU A 182 -3.12 -5.66 6.48
C LEU A 182 -2.68 -5.79 5.03
N ARG A 183 -3.56 -6.29 4.16
CA ARG A 183 -3.29 -6.53 2.73
C ARG A 183 -2.94 -5.23 2.00
N ALA A 184 -3.56 -4.11 2.34
CA ALA A 184 -3.25 -2.80 1.78
C ALA A 184 -1.89 -2.27 2.27
N ALA A 185 -1.59 -2.38 3.57
CA ALA A 185 -0.32 -1.93 4.13
C ALA A 185 0.90 -2.67 3.54
N ILE A 186 0.79 -3.99 3.33
CA ILE A 186 1.87 -4.80 2.76
C ILE A 186 1.98 -4.74 1.23
N ASP A 187 1.06 -4.07 0.51
CA ASP A 187 1.01 -4.12 -0.96
C ASP A 187 2.26 -3.53 -1.62
N GLN A 188 2.82 -2.43 -1.09
CA GLN A 188 4.04 -1.84 -1.65
C GLN A 188 5.26 -2.78 -1.51
N PRO A 189 5.61 -3.34 -0.31
CA PRO A 189 6.63 -4.39 -0.20
C PRO A 189 6.43 -5.59 -1.14
N ILE A 190 5.18 -6.02 -1.34
CA ILE A 190 4.83 -7.12 -2.27
C ILE A 190 5.15 -6.73 -3.72
N ASN A 191 4.83 -5.50 -4.13
CA ASN A 191 5.06 -4.99 -5.48
C ASN A 191 6.55 -4.76 -5.75
N ASP A 192 7.33 -4.35 -4.76
CA ASP A 192 8.79 -4.18 -4.88
C ASP A 192 9.48 -5.52 -5.16
N ILE A 193 9.02 -6.61 -4.53
CA ILE A 193 9.49 -7.97 -4.83
C ILE A 193 9.06 -8.39 -6.24
N LYS A 194 7.82 -8.12 -6.67
CA LYS A 194 7.37 -8.42 -8.03
C LYS A 194 8.16 -7.66 -9.11
N ALA A 195 8.59 -6.43 -8.83
CA ALA A 195 9.42 -5.63 -9.73
C ALA A 195 10.90 -6.06 -9.74
N SER A 196 11.41 -6.57 -8.62
CA SER A 196 12.84 -6.86 -8.42
C SER A 196 13.22 -8.31 -8.67
N CYS A 197 12.33 -9.24 -8.32
CA CYS A 197 12.58 -10.66 -8.12
C CYS A 197 11.54 -11.47 -8.89
N LEU A 198 11.67 -11.51 -10.23
CA LEU A 198 10.91 -12.43 -11.07
C LEU A 198 11.48 -13.85 -10.94
N PRO A 199 10.74 -14.94 -11.24
CA PRO A 199 11.20 -16.32 -11.06
C PRO A 199 12.57 -16.65 -11.70
N ASN A 200 12.85 -15.99 -12.82
CA ASN A 200 14.07 -16.15 -13.61
C ASN A 200 15.23 -15.20 -13.21
N THR A 201 15.06 -14.37 -12.18
CA THR A 201 16.10 -13.44 -11.69
C THR A 201 16.97 -14.15 -10.65
N GLU A 202 18.29 -14.13 -10.82
CA GLU A 202 19.26 -14.65 -9.84
C GLU A 202 19.11 -13.93 -8.49
N GLU A 203 19.25 -14.65 -7.37
CA GLU A 203 19.11 -14.12 -6.01
C GLU A 203 19.92 -12.84 -5.78
N ASP A 204 21.20 -12.77 -6.21
CA ASP A 204 22.04 -11.57 -6.07
C ASP A 204 21.49 -10.37 -6.87
N GLU A 205 20.94 -10.59 -8.06
CA GLU A 205 20.35 -9.52 -8.87
C GLU A 205 19.00 -9.07 -8.28
N CYS A 206 18.20 -10.02 -7.79
CA CYS A 206 16.97 -9.78 -7.06
C CYS A 206 17.21 -8.92 -5.82
N LEU A 207 18.15 -9.31 -4.96
CA LEU A 207 18.51 -8.58 -3.74
C LEU A 207 19.06 -7.18 -4.03
N ARG A 208 19.84 -7.02 -5.11
CA ARG A 208 20.35 -5.70 -5.55
C ARG A 208 19.22 -4.78 -6.04
N LYS A 209 18.33 -5.27 -6.91
CA LYS A 209 17.16 -4.51 -7.39
C LYS A 209 16.23 -4.15 -6.24
N LEU A 210 15.94 -5.12 -5.37
CA LEU A 210 15.04 -4.96 -4.23
C LEU A 210 15.57 -3.91 -3.25
N ARG A 211 16.89 -3.84 -3.05
CA ARG A 211 17.51 -2.76 -2.27
C ARG A 211 17.26 -1.39 -2.89
N MET A 212 17.49 -1.23 -4.20
CA MET A 212 17.27 0.05 -4.89
C MET A 212 15.80 0.51 -4.80
N TYR A 213 14.84 -0.38 -5.05
CA TYR A 213 13.41 -0.05 -4.89
C TYR A 213 13.05 0.30 -3.44
N ARG A 214 13.59 -0.44 -2.46
CA ARG A 214 13.39 -0.16 -1.03
C ARG A 214 13.99 1.18 -0.61
N GLU A 215 15.18 1.52 -1.06
CA GLU A 215 15.83 2.83 -0.80
C GLU A 215 14.96 3.98 -1.31
N VAL A 216 14.49 3.92 -2.57
CA VAL A 216 13.55 4.90 -3.12
C VAL A 216 12.24 4.98 -2.31
N ASN A 217 11.69 3.84 -1.88
CA ASN A 217 10.46 3.82 -1.11
C ASN A 217 10.64 4.29 0.35
N PHE A 218 11.81 4.13 0.97
CA PHE A 218 12.13 4.73 2.27
C PHE A 218 12.19 6.26 2.19
N GLU A 219 12.66 6.82 1.07
CA GLU A 219 12.66 8.27 0.84
C GLU A 219 11.26 8.82 0.52
N GLN A 220 10.46 8.08 -0.26
CA GLN A 220 9.18 8.56 -0.79
C GLN A 220 7.96 8.22 0.08
N CYS A 221 8.02 7.16 0.89
CA CYS A 221 6.88 6.66 1.66
C CYS A 221 7.21 6.53 3.15
N PHE A 222 6.66 7.46 3.96
CA PHE A 222 6.96 7.58 5.40
C PHE A 222 6.68 6.31 6.22
N GLU A 223 5.58 5.60 5.93
CA GLU A 223 5.23 4.36 6.63
C GLU A 223 5.87 3.11 5.99
N TYR A 224 6.73 3.24 4.97
CA TYR A 224 7.28 2.06 4.26
C TYR A 224 8.09 1.12 5.15
N ASP A 225 8.83 1.64 6.13
CA ASP A 225 9.47 0.84 7.20
C ASP A 225 8.45 -0.02 7.98
N ARG A 226 7.28 0.56 8.29
CA ARG A 226 6.19 -0.14 9.01
C ARG A 226 5.55 -1.19 8.11
N ASN A 227 5.31 -0.84 6.84
CA ASN A 227 4.75 -1.73 5.83
C ASN A 227 5.67 -2.92 5.56
N LEU A 228 6.99 -2.69 5.50
CA LEU A 228 7.98 -3.75 5.32
C LEU A 228 8.12 -4.63 6.57
N GLU A 229 8.12 -4.04 7.77
CA GLU A 229 8.11 -4.80 9.02
C GLU A 229 6.84 -5.67 9.14
N LEU A 230 5.68 -5.12 8.78
CA LEU A 230 4.41 -5.82 8.73
C LEU A 230 4.39 -6.91 7.65
N TYR A 231 4.99 -6.66 6.49
CA TYR A 231 5.19 -7.65 5.43
C TYR A 231 6.01 -8.84 5.92
N GLU A 232 7.20 -8.63 6.49
CA GLU A 232 8.06 -9.74 6.93
C GLU A 232 7.39 -10.54 8.05
N LYS A 233 6.71 -9.88 9.00
CA LYS A 233 5.99 -10.58 10.06
C LYS A 233 4.75 -11.32 9.52
N ALA A 234 3.99 -10.73 8.60
CA ALA A 234 2.84 -11.39 7.95
C ALA A 234 3.29 -12.59 7.12
N LYS A 235 4.38 -12.47 6.36
CA LYS A 235 5.02 -13.55 5.61
C LYS A 235 5.39 -14.71 6.52
N ASN A 236 6.10 -14.43 7.61
CA ASN A 236 6.48 -15.45 8.60
C ASN A 236 5.26 -16.13 9.24
N PHE A 237 4.14 -15.42 9.35
CA PHE A 237 2.91 -15.94 9.94
C PHE A 237 2.07 -16.78 8.96
N PHE A 238 1.70 -16.22 7.82
CA PHE A 238 0.83 -16.88 6.84
C PHE A 238 1.53 -18.01 6.09
N ASN A 239 2.87 -18.03 6.06
CA ASN A 239 3.64 -19.14 5.50
C ASN A 239 4.10 -20.13 6.59
N ASP A 240 3.72 -19.95 7.87
CA ASP A 240 4.02 -20.91 8.92
C ASP A 240 3.26 -22.24 8.66
N PRO A 241 3.95 -23.40 8.64
CA PRO A 241 3.29 -24.70 8.46
C PRO A 241 2.13 -24.95 9.43
N GLN A 242 2.22 -24.47 10.68
CA GLN A 242 1.14 -24.60 11.67
C GLN A 242 -0.09 -23.78 11.30
N PHE A 243 0.08 -22.60 10.69
CA PHE A 243 -1.03 -21.81 10.17
C PHE A 243 -1.63 -22.48 8.94
N ILE A 244 -0.80 -23.01 8.05
CA ILE A 244 -1.23 -23.72 6.84
C ILE A 244 -2.05 -24.98 7.20
N ASP A 245 -1.61 -25.76 8.19
CA ASP A 245 -2.33 -26.95 8.63
C ASP A 245 -3.62 -26.60 9.38
N PHE A 246 -3.59 -25.61 10.30
CA PHE A 246 -4.81 -25.04 10.88
C PHE A 246 -5.81 -24.57 9.81
N TYR A 247 -5.33 -23.93 8.74
CA TYR A 247 -6.17 -23.47 7.63
C TYR A 247 -6.79 -24.61 6.81
N LYS A 248 -6.12 -25.77 6.70
CA LYS A 248 -6.71 -26.99 6.13
C LYS A 248 -7.77 -27.57 7.06
N ASP A 249 -7.45 -27.76 8.33
CA ASP A 249 -8.38 -28.33 9.32
C ASP A 249 -9.71 -27.56 9.36
N ILE A 250 -9.65 -26.23 9.51
CA ILE A 250 -10.85 -25.38 9.54
C ILE A 250 -11.61 -25.39 8.20
N THR A 251 -10.91 -25.64 7.09
CA THR A 251 -11.55 -25.79 5.78
C THR A 251 -12.45 -27.03 5.76
N GLU A 252 -11.92 -28.17 6.20
CA GLU A 252 -12.61 -29.46 6.15
C GLU A 252 -13.83 -29.51 7.08
N ILE A 253 -13.77 -28.84 8.24
CA ILE A 253 -14.88 -28.80 9.21
C ILE A 253 -15.86 -27.62 9.01
N SER A 254 -15.61 -26.71 8.06
CA SER A 254 -16.38 -25.45 7.96
C SER A 254 -17.86 -25.59 7.61
N ASP A 255 -18.32 -26.74 7.09
CA ASP A 255 -19.76 -26.96 6.80
C ASP A 255 -20.64 -27.26 8.04
N ASN A 256 -20.04 -27.26 9.23
CA ASN A 256 -20.72 -27.46 10.51
C ASN A 256 -21.35 -26.16 11.08
N ASP A 257 -21.92 -26.24 12.28
CA ASP A 257 -22.59 -25.13 12.97
C ASP A 257 -21.67 -24.29 13.88
N ASP A 258 -22.25 -23.23 14.46
CA ASP A 258 -21.58 -22.26 15.32
C ASP A 258 -21.01 -22.89 16.61
N GLU A 259 -21.62 -23.96 17.14
CA GLU A 259 -21.15 -24.63 18.37
C GLU A 259 -20.01 -25.60 18.07
N VAL A 260 -19.96 -26.19 16.88
CA VAL A 260 -18.75 -26.89 16.39
C VAL A 260 -17.60 -25.89 16.19
N ALA A 261 -17.85 -24.70 15.67
CA ALA A 261 -16.84 -23.64 15.54
C ALA A 261 -16.26 -23.23 16.91
N LEU A 262 -17.13 -23.03 17.91
CA LEU A 262 -16.71 -22.71 19.28
C LEU A 262 -16.00 -23.87 19.98
N SER A 263 -16.45 -25.11 19.76
CA SER A 263 -15.80 -26.30 20.31
C SER A 263 -14.40 -26.51 19.73
N TYR A 264 -14.24 -26.28 18.42
CA TYR A 264 -12.93 -26.30 17.76
C TYR A 264 -12.03 -25.17 18.29
N PHE A 265 -12.55 -23.95 18.45
CA PHE A 265 -11.85 -22.84 19.08
C PHE A 265 -11.31 -23.20 20.48
N ILE A 266 -12.14 -23.79 21.35
CA ILE A 266 -11.74 -24.23 22.70
C ILE A 266 -10.57 -25.23 22.61
N ASN A 267 -10.67 -26.20 21.70
CA ASN A 267 -9.63 -27.22 21.54
C ASN A 267 -8.29 -26.64 21.08
N ILE A 268 -8.27 -25.78 20.05
CA ILE A 268 -7.03 -25.18 19.54
C ILE A 268 -6.43 -24.14 20.51
N ALA A 269 -7.26 -23.39 21.23
CA ALA A 269 -6.80 -22.33 22.14
C ALA A 269 -6.29 -22.86 23.49
N MET A 270 -6.67 -24.10 23.86
CA MET A 270 -6.04 -24.83 24.98
C MET A 270 -4.77 -25.60 24.56
N GLN A 271 -4.54 -25.80 23.26
CA GLN A 271 -3.28 -26.34 22.74
C GLN A 271 -2.25 -25.21 22.52
N VAL A 272 -0.97 -25.58 22.36
CA VAL A 272 0.14 -24.62 22.14
C VAL A 272 -0.01 -23.81 20.83
N ILE A 273 -0.94 -24.23 19.96
CA ILE A 273 -1.45 -23.53 18.76
C ILE A 273 -1.99 -22.13 19.09
N GLY A 274 -2.34 -21.83 20.35
CA GLY A 274 -2.73 -20.47 20.80
C GLY A 274 -1.75 -19.36 20.38
N LYS A 275 -0.45 -19.66 20.18
CA LYS A 275 0.52 -18.70 19.64
C LYS A 275 0.16 -18.19 18.23
N VAL A 276 -0.35 -19.05 17.37
CA VAL A 276 -0.64 -18.72 15.96
C VAL A 276 -1.70 -17.63 15.91
N ILE A 277 -2.79 -17.74 16.66
CA ILE A 277 -3.94 -16.86 16.40
C ILE A 277 -3.94 -15.58 17.24
N THR A 278 -3.19 -15.55 18.36
CA THR A 278 -2.94 -14.28 19.06
C THR A 278 -2.26 -13.27 18.14
N ILE A 279 -1.44 -13.75 17.18
CA ILE A 279 -0.66 -12.92 16.25
C ILE A 279 -1.53 -12.07 15.31
N LEU A 280 -2.72 -12.51 14.87
CA LEU A 280 -3.53 -11.75 13.90
C LEU A 280 -4.19 -10.51 14.52
N ALA A 281 -4.72 -10.63 15.74
CA ALA A 281 -5.24 -9.49 16.49
C ALA A 281 -4.10 -8.64 17.10
N LEU A 282 -3.02 -9.27 17.58
CA LEU A 282 -1.80 -8.56 17.97
C LEU A 282 -1.18 -7.80 16.79
N PHE A 283 -1.30 -8.26 15.54
CA PHE A 283 -0.80 -7.51 14.39
C PHE A 283 -1.49 -6.17 14.25
N VAL A 284 -2.82 -6.15 14.38
CA VAL A 284 -3.61 -4.92 14.25
C VAL A 284 -3.44 -4.03 15.48
N ALA A 285 -3.47 -4.61 16.67
CA ALA A 285 -3.24 -3.88 17.92
C ALA A 285 -1.81 -3.30 17.98
N CYS A 286 -0.78 -4.07 17.64
CA CYS A 286 0.60 -3.59 17.54
C CYS A 286 0.79 -2.62 16.38
N TYR A 287 0.16 -2.81 15.22
CA TYR A 287 0.24 -1.83 14.13
C TYR A 287 -0.32 -0.47 14.56
N ASN A 288 -1.48 -0.47 15.22
CA ASN A 288 -2.09 0.75 15.76
C ASN A 288 -1.28 1.36 16.92
N ALA A 289 -0.69 0.55 17.81
CA ALA A 289 0.15 1.03 18.92
C ALA A 289 1.53 1.54 18.46
N MET A 290 2.20 0.81 17.55
CA MET A 290 3.47 1.24 16.93
C MET A 290 3.27 2.49 16.06
N LYS A 291 2.06 2.73 15.56
CA LYS A 291 1.68 3.97 14.87
C LYS A 291 1.63 5.17 15.81
N THR A 292 1.28 4.98 17.08
CA THR A 292 1.29 6.03 18.12
C THR A 292 2.65 6.25 18.79
N ASP A 293 3.52 5.24 18.89
CA ASP A 293 4.82 5.35 19.61
C ASP A 293 5.96 5.96 18.77
N ARG A 294 5.94 5.74 17.44
CA ARG A 294 6.93 6.34 16.52
C ARG A 294 6.48 7.73 16.10
N ASN A 295 7.44 8.62 15.83
CA ASN A 295 7.12 9.99 15.45
C ASN A 295 6.18 10.07 14.23
N ASP A 296 5.39 11.14 14.14
CA ASP A 296 4.46 11.37 13.03
C ASP A 296 4.80 12.59 12.17
N GLN A 297 5.86 13.32 12.53
CA GLN A 297 6.13 14.67 12.01
C GLN A 297 6.35 14.65 10.49
N SER A 298 7.20 13.75 9.98
CA SER A 298 7.42 13.60 8.54
C SER A 298 6.21 13.01 7.81
N GLY A 299 5.39 12.19 8.47
CA GLY A 299 4.10 11.73 7.92
C GLY A 299 3.14 12.89 7.65
N LYS A 300 2.98 13.81 8.60
CA LYS A 300 2.16 15.03 8.40
C LYS A 300 2.73 15.92 7.29
N ASN A 301 4.06 16.01 7.17
CA ASN A 301 4.70 16.80 6.12
C ASN A 301 4.48 16.20 4.74
N ASN A 302 4.56 14.87 4.61
CA ASN A 302 4.30 14.21 3.34
C ASN A 302 2.83 14.33 2.91
N HIS A 303 1.87 14.31 3.85
CA HIS A 303 0.46 14.57 3.55
C HIS A 303 0.22 16.02 3.09
N MET A 304 0.74 17.00 3.84
CA MET A 304 0.72 18.42 3.48
C MET A 304 1.29 18.64 2.06
N LEU A 305 2.47 18.08 1.79
CA LEU A 305 3.15 18.24 0.50
C LEU A 305 2.39 17.58 -0.65
N LYS A 306 1.89 16.36 -0.45
CA LYS A 306 1.07 15.66 -1.46
C LYS A 306 -0.12 16.52 -1.89
N ASN A 307 -0.82 17.13 -0.93
CA ASN A 307 -2.00 17.96 -1.22
C ASN A 307 -1.62 19.31 -1.84
N PHE A 308 -0.56 19.94 -1.36
CA PHE A 308 0.01 21.16 -1.94
C PHE A 308 0.44 20.95 -3.40
N ASP A 309 1.23 19.90 -3.67
CA ASP A 309 1.75 19.58 -5.00
C ASP A 309 0.60 19.15 -5.94
N ALA A 310 -0.38 18.39 -5.44
CA ALA A 310 -1.57 18.03 -6.23
C ALA A 310 -2.38 19.26 -6.65
N PHE A 311 -2.60 20.23 -5.75
CA PHE A 311 -3.28 21.48 -6.11
C PHE A 311 -2.46 22.34 -7.07
N TYR A 312 -1.13 22.41 -6.88
CA TYR A 312 -0.23 23.11 -7.81
C TYR A 312 -0.28 22.50 -9.22
N LEU A 313 -0.29 21.17 -9.34
CA LEU A 313 -0.34 20.46 -10.62
C LEU A 313 -1.68 20.59 -11.36
N MET A 314 -2.77 20.90 -10.66
CA MET A 314 -4.05 21.25 -11.29
C MET A 314 -4.00 22.61 -12.00
N LEU A 315 -3.05 23.48 -11.66
CA LEU A 315 -2.89 24.77 -12.33
C LEU A 315 -2.20 24.60 -13.71
N PRO A 316 -2.64 25.35 -14.74
CA PRO A 316 -1.99 25.37 -16.04
C PRO A 316 -0.63 26.08 -15.97
N THR A 317 0.39 25.42 -16.49
CA THR A 317 1.76 25.92 -16.52
C THR A 317 2.15 26.54 -17.87
N THR A 318 1.41 26.20 -18.93
CA THR A 318 1.65 26.63 -20.32
C THR A 318 0.34 26.95 -21.04
N THR A 319 0.44 27.66 -22.16
CA THR A 319 -0.70 27.98 -23.05
C THR A 319 -1.32 26.78 -23.76
N SER A 320 -0.63 25.62 -23.82
CA SER A 320 -1.22 24.36 -24.30
C SER A 320 -2.03 23.67 -23.21
N GLU A 321 -1.51 23.60 -21.99
CA GLU A 321 -2.24 23.13 -20.81
C GLU A 321 -3.46 24.01 -20.49
N ALA A 322 -3.40 25.30 -20.81
CA ALA A 322 -4.50 26.25 -20.62
C ALA A 322 -5.78 25.92 -21.41
N LYS A 323 -5.71 24.97 -22.37
CA LYS A 323 -6.86 24.46 -23.13
C LYS A 323 -7.54 23.25 -22.48
N ILE A 324 -6.94 22.65 -21.45
CA ILE A 324 -7.52 21.55 -20.69
C ILE A 324 -8.63 22.12 -19.80
N LYS A 325 -9.89 21.69 -20.00
CA LYS A 325 -11.08 22.19 -19.28
C LYS A 325 -10.87 22.23 -17.77
N ASN A 326 -10.30 21.15 -17.22
CA ASN A 326 -10.11 20.96 -15.79
C ASN A 326 -9.13 22.00 -15.23
N LYS A 327 -8.00 22.21 -15.92
CA LYS A 327 -7.00 23.23 -15.56
C LYS A 327 -7.55 24.64 -15.74
N ARG A 328 -8.42 24.86 -16.73
CA ARG A 328 -9.14 26.12 -16.93
C ARG A 328 -10.08 26.42 -15.75
N PHE A 329 -10.89 25.46 -15.32
CA PHE A 329 -11.77 25.59 -14.16
C PHE A 329 -11.00 25.98 -12.90
N VAL A 330 -9.91 25.25 -12.58
CA VAL A 330 -9.10 25.53 -11.39
C VAL A 330 -8.37 26.87 -11.49
N ALA A 331 -7.97 27.31 -12.69
CA ALA A 331 -7.40 28.65 -12.89
C ALA A 331 -8.40 29.78 -12.60
N VAL A 332 -9.65 29.66 -13.07
CA VAL A 332 -10.71 30.65 -12.81
C VAL A 332 -11.05 30.70 -11.31
N LEU A 333 -11.24 29.53 -10.68
CA LEU A 333 -11.45 29.41 -9.24
C LEU A 333 -10.31 30.06 -8.43
N SER A 334 -9.06 29.79 -8.83
CA SER A 334 -7.88 30.33 -8.15
C SER A 334 -7.75 31.84 -8.31
N SER A 335 -8.05 32.40 -9.48
CA SER A 335 -8.09 33.84 -9.71
C SER A 335 -9.13 34.52 -8.79
N ALA A 336 -10.33 33.94 -8.68
CA ALA A 336 -11.36 34.43 -7.75
C ALA A 336 -10.91 34.37 -6.27
N LEU A 337 -10.28 33.27 -5.84
CA LEU A 337 -9.71 33.13 -4.48
C LEU A 337 -8.61 34.17 -4.20
N VAL A 338 -7.76 34.49 -5.18
CA VAL A 338 -6.73 35.53 -5.06
C VAL A 338 -7.36 36.92 -4.95
N PHE A 339 -8.32 37.28 -5.81
CA PHE A 339 -9.02 38.57 -5.71
C PHE A 339 -9.79 38.72 -4.39
N TYR A 340 -10.43 37.65 -3.90
CA TYR A 340 -11.09 37.62 -2.60
C TYR A 340 -10.11 37.83 -1.43
N SER A 341 -8.91 37.25 -1.52
CA SER A 341 -7.88 37.35 -0.47
C SER A 341 -7.23 38.74 -0.44
N ASN A 342 -6.99 39.31 -1.62
CA ASN A 342 -6.51 40.68 -1.81
C ASN A 342 -7.56 41.74 -1.43
N SER A 343 -8.86 41.45 -1.51
CA SER A 343 -9.90 42.43 -1.20
C SER A 343 -9.82 42.96 0.24
N ASN A 344 -9.96 44.28 0.35
CA ASN A 344 -9.99 45.04 1.59
C ASN A 344 -11.41 45.41 2.04
N ALA A 345 -12.46 44.96 1.35
CA ALA A 345 -13.83 45.13 1.84
C ALA A 345 -14.01 44.41 3.20
N SER A 346 -14.73 45.04 4.12
CA SER A 346 -15.01 44.51 5.46
C SER A 346 -15.97 43.32 5.41
N GLU A 347 -17.05 43.46 4.66
CA GLU A 347 -18.09 42.46 4.52
C GLU A 347 -17.70 41.31 3.59
N ARG A 348 -18.11 40.08 3.98
CA ARG A 348 -17.76 38.87 3.22
C ARG A 348 -18.42 38.86 1.84
N ILE A 349 -19.68 39.27 1.77
CA ILE A 349 -20.48 39.30 0.53
C ILE A 349 -19.88 40.32 -0.46
N ASP A 350 -19.40 41.46 0.01
CA ASP A 350 -18.78 42.46 -0.85
C ASP A 350 -17.41 41.99 -1.37
N ARG A 351 -16.60 41.31 -0.55
CA ARG A 351 -15.38 40.63 -1.03
C ARG A 351 -15.69 39.60 -2.12
N VAL A 352 -16.75 38.80 -1.97
CA VAL A 352 -17.20 37.82 -2.98
C VAL A 352 -17.63 38.54 -4.27
N ARG A 353 -18.45 39.59 -4.17
CA ARG A 353 -18.92 40.36 -5.33
C ARG A 353 -17.76 41.02 -6.09
N GLU A 354 -16.80 41.59 -5.36
CA GLU A 354 -15.57 42.16 -5.94
C GLU A 354 -14.75 41.10 -6.68
N ALA A 355 -14.53 39.95 -6.05
CA ALA A 355 -13.76 38.84 -6.62
C ALA A 355 -14.40 38.28 -7.90
N VAL A 356 -15.71 38.01 -7.89
CA VAL A 356 -16.45 37.55 -9.06
C VAL A 356 -16.38 38.58 -10.19
N ASN A 357 -16.59 39.87 -9.90
CA ASN A 357 -16.56 40.92 -10.92
C ASN A 357 -15.18 41.09 -11.55
N LYS A 358 -14.10 41.07 -10.76
CA LYS A 358 -12.72 41.12 -11.26
C LYS A 358 -12.37 39.90 -12.11
N THR A 359 -12.69 38.71 -11.61
CA THR A 359 -12.43 37.46 -12.36
C THR A 359 -13.20 37.44 -13.69
N LYS A 360 -14.48 37.88 -13.70
CA LYS A 360 -15.29 38.01 -14.93
C LYS A 360 -14.68 38.94 -15.97
N ALA A 361 -14.03 40.03 -15.55
CA ALA A 361 -13.32 40.93 -16.46
C ALA A 361 -12.08 40.27 -17.09
N GLU A 362 -11.45 39.32 -16.41
CA GLU A 362 -10.23 38.64 -16.85
C GLU A 362 -10.47 37.32 -17.61
N LEU A 363 -11.71 36.79 -17.68
CA LEU A 363 -12.00 35.50 -18.36
C LEU A 363 -11.55 35.43 -19.83
N ARG A 364 -11.28 36.56 -20.50
CA ARG A 364 -10.70 36.55 -21.87
C ARG A 364 -9.21 36.16 -21.91
N GLN A 365 -8.51 36.22 -20.78
CA GLN A 365 -7.13 35.79 -20.65
C GLN A 365 -7.02 34.25 -20.76
N PRO A 366 -5.88 33.71 -21.23
CA PRO A 366 -5.66 32.26 -21.20
C PRO A 366 -5.49 31.78 -19.76
N ALA A 367 -5.73 30.49 -19.52
CA ALA A 367 -5.82 29.95 -18.15
C ALA A 367 -4.50 30.02 -17.37
N ASP A 368 -3.35 29.92 -18.05
CA ASP A 368 -2.02 30.09 -17.45
C ASP A 368 -1.80 31.51 -16.92
N ALA A 369 -2.36 32.54 -17.57
CA ALA A 369 -2.35 33.91 -17.06
C ALA A 369 -3.25 34.05 -15.81
N LEU A 370 -4.48 33.53 -15.83
CA LEU A 370 -5.39 33.53 -14.68
C LEU A 370 -4.80 32.79 -13.47
N ALA A 371 -4.14 31.66 -13.70
CA ALA A 371 -3.46 30.87 -12.67
C ALA A 371 -2.16 31.52 -12.15
N GLY A 372 -1.58 32.47 -12.89
CA GLY A 372 -0.24 32.99 -12.65
C GLY A 372 -0.03 33.55 -11.24
N GLN A 373 -1.00 34.30 -10.71
CA GLN A 373 -0.92 34.85 -9.35
C GLN A 373 -0.96 33.76 -8.27
N MET A 374 -1.83 32.75 -8.42
CA MET A 374 -1.88 31.62 -7.49
C MET A 374 -0.61 30.76 -7.56
N ARG A 375 -0.10 30.51 -8.77
CA ARG A 375 1.17 29.78 -8.95
C ARG A 375 2.34 30.51 -8.31
N ALA A 376 2.45 31.83 -8.50
CA ALA A 376 3.50 32.64 -7.87
C ALA A 376 3.39 32.60 -6.33
N TYR A 377 2.18 32.74 -5.79
CA TYR A 377 1.91 32.60 -4.36
C TYR A 377 2.32 31.22 -3.81
N LEU A 378 1.94 30.13 -4.48
CA LEU A 378 2.31 28.78 -4.05
C LEU A 378 3.83 28.55 -4.14
N THR A 379 4.50 29.01 -5.20
CA THR A 379 5.97 28.94 -5.29
C THR A 379 6.63 29.69 -4.12
N GLN A 380 6.22 30.94 -3.85
CA GLN A 380 6.74 31.72 -2.73
C GLN A 380 6.45 31.05 -1.37
N LEU A 381 5.26 30.47 -1.20
CA LEU A 381 4.93 29.70 -0.01
C LEU A 381 5.91 28.54 0.16
N ARG A 382 6.13 27.75 -0.90
CA ARG A 382 7.05 26.61 -0.88
C ARG A 382 8.45 27.04 -0.48
N ASP A 383 8.96 28.12 -1.06
CA ASP A 383 10.29 28.66 -0.77
C ASP A 383 10.46 29.05 0.71
N VAL A 384 9.41 29.60 1.34
CA VAL A 384 9.42 29.98 2.77
C VAL A 384 9.41 28.75 3.69
N ILE A 385 8.67 27.70 3.33
CA ILE A 385 8.47 26.51 4.19
C ILE A 385 9.46 25.36 3.91
N ASP A 386 10.32 25.45 2.88
CA ASP A 386 11.21 24.34 2.53
C ASP A 386 12.24 24.02 3.63
N GLN A 387 12.81 25.04 4.30
CA GLN A 387 13.72 24.78 5.42
C GLN A 387 13.01 24.11 6.62
N PRO A 388 11.83 24.56 7.11
CA PRO A 388 11.05 23.81 8.09
C PRO A 388 10.73 22.36 7.68
N ILE A 389 10.44 22.11 6.41
CA ILE A 389 10.26 20.75 5.88
C ILE A 389 11.56 19.93 6.01
N ASN A 390 12.70 20.52 5.64
CA ASN A 390 14.00 19.85 5.67
C ASN A 390 14.52 19.64 7.11
N ASP A 391 14.19 20.55 8.05
CA ASP A 391 14.44 20.36 9.49
C ASP A 391 13.71 19.10 10.01
N VAL A 392 12.45 18.88 9.62
CA VAL A 392 11.70 17.65 9.94
C VAL A 392 12.32 16.43 9.28
N LYS A 393 12.71 16.48 8.00
CA LYS A 393 13.39 15.34 7.34
C LYS A 393 14.69 14.96 8.04
N ALA A 394 15.49 15.94 8.44
CA ALA A 394 16.76 15.72 9.14
C ALA A 394 16.59 15.24 10.58
N SER A 395 15.51 15.65 11.26
CA SER A 395 15.28 15.35 12.69
C SER A 395 14.43 14.10 12.94
N CYS A 396 13.52 13.76 12.02
CA CYS A 396 12.39 12.87 12.27
C CYS A 396 12.26 11.79 11.19
N SER A 397 13.34 11.02 10.98
CA SER A 397 13.32 9.76 10.25
C SER A 397 12.20 8.84 10.77
N PRO A 398 11.55 8.00 9.94
CA PRO A 398 10.50 7.06 10.37
C PRO A 398 10.85 6.12 11.54
N ARG A 399 12.15 5.95 11.81
CA ARG A 399 12.69 5.08 12.89
C ARG A 399 12.93 5.83 14.21
N THR A 400 12.89 7.16 14.21
CA THR A 400 13.16 8.00 15.39
C THR A 400 11.96 7.96 16.35
N SER A 401 12.21 7.88 17.66
CA SER A 401 11.16 8.04 18.68
C SER A 401 10.56 9.45 18.60
N GLN A 402 9.32 9.63 19.07
CA GLN A 402 8.72 10.98 19.10
C GLN A 402 9.54 11.95 19.96
N SER A 403 10.07 11.51 21.12
CA SER A 403 10.91 12.34 21.98
C SER A 403 12.24 12.73 21.35
N ASP A 404 12.90 11.83 20.62
CA ASP A 404 14.18 12.14 19.97
C ASP A 404 13.98 13.06 18.76
N CYS A 405 12.89 12.85 18.00
CA CYS A 405 12.46 13.73 16.91
C CYS A 405 12.18 15.15 17.44
N ASP A 406 11.43 15.31 18.54
CA ASP A 406 11.15 16.62 19.14
C ASP A 406 12.43 17.30 19.67
N ASN A 407 13.34 16.54 20.27
CA ASN A 407 14.62 17.08 20.75
C ASN A 407 15.54 17.51 19.59
N ALA A 408 15.61 16.72 18.52
CA ALA A 408 16.35 17.06 17.30
C ALA A 408 15.76 18.29 16.60
N LEU A 409 14.43 18.35 16.43
CA LEU A 409 13.73 19.50 15.85
C LEU A 409 14.01 20.78 16.63
N ARG A 410 13.88 20.75 17.96
CA ARG A 410 14.19 21.91 18.82
C ARG A 410 15.64 22.37 18.68
N LYS A 411 16.58 21.46 18.41
CA LYS A 411 17.99 21.80 18.15
C LYS A 411 18.15 22.46 16.78
N TYR A 412 17.58 21.89 15.71
CA TYR A 412 17.61 22.48 14.36
C TYR A 412 16.95 23.86 14.32
N HIS A 413 15.75 24.00 14.88
CA HIS A 413 15.05 25.29 14.95
C HIS A 413 15.88 26.36 15.68
N ARG A 414 16.56 25.99 16.79
CA ARG A 414 17.46 26.91 17.50
C ARG A 414 18.66 27.32 16.64
N MET A 415 19.35 26.35 16.02
CA MET A 415 20.49 26.62 15.15
C MET A 415 20.12 27.48 13.93
N ASN A 416 18.93 27.28 13.37
CA ASN A 416 18.44 28.08 12.24
C ASN A 416 17.99 29.48 12.66
N LYS A 417 17.43 29.64 13.87
CA LYS A 417 17.16 30.93 14.49
C LYS A 417 18.43 31.72 14.82
N GLU A 418 19.48 31.05 15.30
CA GLU A 418 20.80 31.66 15.53
C GLU A 418 21.45 32.15 14.22
N LYS A 419 21.24 31.44 13.10
CA LYS A 419 21.67 31.88 11.76
C LYS A 419 20.79 33.00 11.19
N CYS A 420 19.48 32.98 11.48
CA CYS A 420 18.54 33.96 10.95
C CYS A 420 17.41 34.24 11.96
N ASN A 421 17.48 35.43 12.59
CA ASN A 421 16.58 35.83 13.67
C ASN A 421 15.08 35.83 13.30
N GLU A 422 14.74 35.91 12.00
CA GLU A 422 13.34 35.88 11.54
C GLU A 422 12.81 34.45 11.26
N TYR A 423 13.58 33.39 11.54
CA TYR A 423 13.22 32.00 11.21
C TYR A 423 11.89 31.55 11.84
N ASP A 424 11.53 32.09 13.00
CA ASP A 424 10.24 31.87 13.65
C ASP A 424 9.05 32.22 12.72
N LYS A 425 9.20 33.18 11.80
CA LYS A 425 8.17 33.53 10.81
C LYS A 425 7.98 32.43 9.77
N ASN A 426 9.08 31.82 9.30
CA ASN A 426 9.01 30.67 8.39
C ASN A 426 8.33 29.48 9.08
N LEU A 427 8.64 29.24 10.37
CA LEU A 427 7.98 28.22 11.19
C LEU A 427 6.47 28.50 11.37
N GLU A 428 6.06 29.75 11.60
CA GLU A 428 4.63 30.10 11.69
C GLU A 428 3.88 29.83 10.37
N VAL A 429 4.46 30.25 9.23
CA VAL A 429 3.87 29.97 7.90
C VAL A 429 3.81 28.46 7.64
N TYR A 430 4.85 27.73 8.00
CA TYR A 430 4.92 26.28 7.85
C TYR A 430 3.85 25.55 8.67
N GLU A 431 3.69 25.83 9.97
CA GLU A 431 2.66 25.15 10.78
C GLU A 431 1.23 25.52 10.31
N LYS A 432 0.99 26.76 9.85
CA LYS A 432 -0.30 27.12 9.24
C LYS A 432 -0.54 26.43 7.90
N SER A 433 0.50 26.27 7.08
CA SER A 433 0.42 25.53 5.81
C SER A 433 0.17 24.05 6.04
N ARG A 434 0.81 23.49 7.07
CA ARG A 434 0.63 22.10 7.50
C ARG A 434 -0.78 21.82 8.01
N HIS A 435 -1.34 22.74 8.79
CA HIS A 435 -2.74 22.68 9.18
C HIS A 435 -3.69 22.77 7.98
N PHE A 436 -3.45 23.74 7.09
CA PHE A 436 -4.31 24.02 5.94
C PHE A 436 -4.27 22.88 4.89
N PHE A 437 -3.11 22.60 4.28
CA PHE A 437 -3.00 21.58 3.24
C PHE A 437 -3.06 20.14 3.78
N GLY A 438 -2.67 19.92 5.03
CA GLY A 438 -2.77 18.61 5.70
C GLY A 438 -4.10 18.36 6.42
N GLY A 439 -5.05 19.29 6.34
CA GLY A 439 -6.34 19.22 7.02
C GLY A 439 -7.42 18.48 6.20
N THR A 440 -8.34 17.81 6.90
CA THR A 440 -9.43 17.03 6.29
C THR A 440 -10.37 17.87 5.42
N GLU A 441 -10.49 19.17 5.69
CA GLU A 441 -11.27 20.10 4.87
C GLU A 441 -10.62 20.38 3.51
N PHE A 442 -9.28 20.39 3.44
CA PHE A 442 -8.56 20.50 2.17
C PHE A 442 -8.62 19.19 1.38
N ASP A 443 -8.53 18.04 2.05
CA ASP A 443 -8.79 16.72 1.44
C ASP A 443 -10.21 16.66 0.83
N ARG A 444 -11.22 17.13 1.56
CA ARG A 444 -12.62 17.21 1.10
C ARG A 444 -12.75 18.13 -0.11
N PHE A 445 -12.15 19.33 -0.05
CA PHE A 445 -12.12 20.28 -1.17
C PHE A 445 -11.47 19.70 -2.42
N MET A 446 -10.29 19.07 -2.31
CA MET A 446 -9.58 18.47 -3.44
C MET A 446 -10.40 17.37 -4.11
N LYS A 447 -11.11 16.56 -3.32
CA LYS A 447 -12.06 15.58 -3.84
C LYS A 447 -13.22 16.26 -4.58
N THR A 448 -13.90 17.24 -3.98
CA THR A 448 -15.03 17.94 -4.63
C THR A 448 -14.61 18.61 -5.94
N VAL A 449 -13.45 19.28 -5.99
CA VAL A 449 -12.91 19.87 -7.23
C VAL A 449 -12.69 18.81 -8.31
N SER A 450 -12.22 17.61 -7.94
CA SER A 450 -12.02 16.50 -8.89
C SER A 450 -13.31 15.92 -9.48
N GLU A 451 -14.47 16.21 -8.89
CA GLU A 451 -15.78 15.71 -9.33
C GLU A 451 -16.54 16.72 -10.22
N ILE A 452 -16.18 18.02 -10.22
CA ILE A 452 -16.96 19.10 -10.85
C ILE A 452 -16.24 19.90 -11.94
N PHE A 453 -14.97 19.63 -12.24
CA PHE A 453 -14.11 20.52 -13.04
C PHE A 453 -14.48 20.68 -14.52
N GLU A 454 -15.38 19.86 -15.09
CA GLU A 454 -15.69 19.89 -16.54
C GLU A 454 -16.67 21.01 -16.94
N ASN A 455 -17.27 21.67 -15.94
CA ASN A 455 -18.43 22.54 -16.09
C ASN A 455 -18.11 24.01 -16.48
N GLY A 456 -16.84 24.33 -16.76
CA GLY A 456 -16.42 25.61 -17.33
C GLY A 456 -16.41 26.82 -16.37
N ASP A 457 -16.13 27.99 -16.94
CA ASP A 457 -15.83 29.23 -16.18
C ASP A 457 -16.98 29.72 -15.29
N GLU A 458 -18.24 29.58 -15.73
CA GLU A 458 -19.40 30.01 -14.94
C GLU A 458 -19.59 29.13 -13.70
N MET A 459 -19.42 27.81 -13.84
CA MET A 459 -19.49 26.88 -12.71
C MET A 459 -18.30 27.07 -11.76
N ALA A 460 -17.11 27.41 -12.27
CA ALA A 460 -15.97 27.73 -11.41
C ALA A 460 -16.26 28.96 -10.52
N LEU A 461 -16.96 29.97 -11.06
CA LEU A 461 -17.39 31.14 -10.29
C LEU A 461 -18.57 30.84 -9.35
N ALA A 462 -19.53 30.00 -9.74
CA ALA A 462 -20.61 29.56 -8.86
C ALA A 462 -20.05 28.76 -7.67
N PHE A 463 -19.19 27.78 -7.94
CA PHE A 463 -18.51 26.99 -6.91
C PHE A 463 -17.65 27.86 -5.99
N PHE A 464 -16.94 28.87 -6.51
CA PHE A 464 -16.25 29.86 -5.67
C PHE A 464 -17.20 30.56 -4.68
N VAL A 465 -18.39 30.98 -5.14
CA VAL A 465 -19.40 31.62 -4.27
C VAL A 465 -19.87 30.65 -3.19
N ASP A 466 -20.21 29.41 -3.57
CA ASP A 466 -20.67 28.38 -2.64
C ASP A 466 -19.59 27.97 -1.62
N MET A 467 -18.31 27.89 -2.04
CA MET A 467 -17.19 27.67 -1.13
C MET A 467 -17.12 28.76 -0.04
N VAL A 468 -17.21 30.04 -0.42
CA VAL A 468 -17.01 31.18 0.49
C VAL A 468 -18.22 31.43 1.41
N LEU A 469 -19.42 31.11 0.94
CA LEU A 469 -20.69 31.43 1.60
C LEU A 469 -21.39 30.23 2.26
N VAL A 470 -21.14 28.99 1.81
CA VAL A 470 -21.90 27.80 2.20
C VAL A 470 -21.00 26.67 2.72
N GLU A 471 -20.17 26.06 1.87
CA GLU A 471 -19.64 24.70 2.14
C GLU A 471 -18.21 24.66 2.71
N PHE A 472 -17.33 25.58 2.30
CA PHE A 472 -15.89 25.57 2.63
C PHE A 472 -15.46 26.86 3.35
N ILE A 473 -16.36 27.40 4.17
CA ILE A 473 -16.23 28.72 4.80
C ILE A 473 -14.92 28.87 5.58
N ASP A 474 -14.57 27.89 6.41
CA ASP A 474 -13.40 27.98 7.28
C ASP A 474 -12.10 27.73 6.52
N LEU A 475 -12.09 26.79 5.58
CA LEU A 475 -11.01 26.60 4.60
C LEU A 475 -10.70 27.93 3.87
N VAL A 476 -11.72 28.62 3.37
CA VAL A 476 -11.54 29.91 2.68
C VAL A 476 -11.03 31.02 3.62
N LYS A 477 -11.42 31.04 4.90
CA LYS A 477 -10.87 31.98 5.90
C LYS A 477 -9.39 31.71 6.16
N GLU A 478 -9.02 30.44 6.37
CA GLU A 478 -7.65 30.02 6.64
C GLU A 478 -6.73 30.25 5.44
N GLY A 479 -7.16 29.84 4.25
CA GLY A 479 -6.45 30.11 2.99
C GLY A 479 -6.22 31.61 2.77
N ARG A 480 -7.22 32.46 3.04
CA ARG A 480 -7.05 33.93 3.01
C ARG A 480 -6.08 34.44 4.08
N SER A 481 -6.09 33.84 5.28
CA SER A 481 -5.16 34.20 6.36
C SER A 481 -3.72 33.90 5.97
N LEU A 482 -3.46 32.70 5.46
CA LEU A 482 -2.15 32.26 4.96
C LEU A 482 -1.69 33.09 3.76
N TYR A 483 -2.59 33.35 2.80
CA TYR A 483 -2.31 34.21 1.65
C TYR A 483 -1.88 35.61 2.08
N ARG A 484 -2.63 36.27 2.97
CA ARG A 484 -2.30 37.62 3.45
C ARG A 484 -1.02 37.62 4.28
N MET A 485 -0.76 36.56 5.05
CA MET A 485 0.47 36.38 5.80
C MET A 485 1.71 36.33 4.89
N LEU A 486 1.63 35.72 3.71
CA LEU A 486 2.73 35.73 2.75
C LEU A 486 2.81 37.00 1.91
N ALA A 487 1.68 37.46 1.36
CA ALA A 487 1.65 38.60 0.44
C ALA A 487 2.02 39.95 1.08
N PHE A 488 1.82 40.10 2.40
CA PHE A 488 2.04 41.37 3.11
C PHE A 488 3.22 41.36 4.10
N ASN A 489 3.97 40.26 4.21
CA ASN A 489 5.19 40.20 5.03
C ASN A 489 6.43 39.90 4.18
N ASN A 490 7.60 40.24 4.70
CA ASN A 490 8.88 39.92 4.08
C ASN A 490 9.52 38.72 4.82
N TYR A 491 9.95 37.72 4.06
CA TYR A 491 10.60 36.51 4.55
C TYR A 491 12.01 36.47 3.96
N ARG A 492 13.00 36.82 4.79
CA ARG A 492 14.42 36.90 4.36
C ARG A 492 15.26 35.72 4.80
N CYS A 493 14.70 34.82 5.61
CA CYS A 493 15.40 33.62 6.10
C CYS A 493 15.40 32.51 5.05
N TYR A 494 16.31 32.63 4.09
CA TYR A 494 16.78 31.52 3.27
C TYR A 494 17.99 30.90 3.94
N VAL A 495 17.76 30.07 4.96
CA VAL A 495 18.84 29.23 5.50
C VAL A 495 19.08 28.13 4.47
N GLY A 496 20.24 28.14 3.80
CA GLY A 496 20.58 27.10 2.84
C GLY A 496 20.72 25.74 3.53
N ASN A 497 20.35 24.67 2.82
CA ASN A 497 20.45 23.29 3.29
C ASN A 497 21.81 23.04 3.94
N VAL A 498 21.80 22.67 5.23
CA VAL A 498 22.96 22.05 5.86
C VAL A 498 23.21 20.76 5.10
N ALA A 499 24.42 20.60 4.54
CA ALA A 499 24.79 19.37 3.85
C ALA A 499 24.57 18.19 4.80
N LEU A 500 23.66 17.30 4.41
CA LEU A 500 23.48 16.00 5.03
C LEU A 500 24.70 15.16 4.62
N PHE A 501 25.63 14.99 5.57
CA PHE A 501 26.82 14.14 5.45
C PHE A 501 26.51 12.73 5.96
#